data_AF-A0A419EXK1-F1
#
_entry.id   AF-A0A419EXK1-F1
#
_cell.length_a   1.000
_cell.length_b   1.000
_cell.length_c   1.000
_cell.angle_alpha   90.00
_cell.angle_beta   90.00
_cell.angle_gamma   90.00
#
_symmetry.space_group_name_H-M   'P 1'
#
loop_
_entity.id
_entity.type
_entity.pdbx_description
1 polymer ?
#
loop_
_entity_poly.entity_id
_entity_poly.type
_entity_poly.pdbx_seq_one_letter_code
_entity_poly.pdbx_strand_id
1 'polypeptide(L)'
;MIKRTYFIFIIILTLFAFGAAAVADTIVLKSGRVIEGEIVEETDALVAVEMETGTGFFSKEDIKSINKTRLDVARGKIVELTGDVEVLPKGETQWKAAEAGMGLDEGDRVRSGPDSKAVAIFANQLIIAVEQNSNVNLEKLQQSRRTGINAKVNLDGGQLWNDVGQLKSKRSKFYVETPQAVTGVRGTVFTVQVTPEATTKVAVVKGTVDVRTTGMMITPIKVAENTMTEVTPGEAPAAPQTISEEFLAQWNQYKGRFRMLRVGMLGGFLGLSPTQTLYVAAGIAVLIIVIAAVLVIRRRAA
;
A
#
# COMPACT_ATOMS: atom_id res chain seq x y z
N MET A 1 -50.89 12.56 -3.66
CA MET A 1 -50.02 11.69 -4.48
C MET A 1 -48.54 11.92 -4.13
N ILE A 2 -48.23 11.82 -2.83
CA ILE A 2 -46.92 12.09 -2.22
C ILE A 2 -46.58 10.84 -1.43
N LYS A 3 -45.87 9.88 -2.04
CA LYS A 3 -45.35 8.65 -1.41
C LYS A 3 -44.65 7.81 -2.49
N ARG A 4 -43.40 8.15 -2.84
CA ARG A 4 -42.46 7.21 -3.49
C ARG A 4 -41.01 7.71 -3.57
N THR A 5 -40.74 8.99 -3.35
CA THR A 5 -39.37 9.54 -3.49
C THR A 5 -38.52 9.47 -2.22
N TYR A 6 -39.13 9.29 -1.03
CA TYR A 6 -38.39 9.34 0.24
C TYR A 6 -37.77 8.01 0.70
N PHE A 7 -38.09 6.88 0.07
CA PHE A 7 -37.60 5.57 0.53
C PHE A 7 -36.20 5.21 -0.03
N ILE A 8 -35.75 5.87 -1.09
CA ILE A 8 -34.42 5.65 -1.69
C ILE A 8 -33.35 6.57 -1.08
N PHE A 9 -33.75 7.67 -0.43
CA PHE A 9 -32.82 8.57 0.24
C PHE A 9 -32.40 8.12 1.65
N ILE A 10 -33.16 7.21 2.28
CA ILE A 10 -32.93 6.81 3.68
C ILE A 10 -31.93 5.64 3.81
N ILE A 11 -31.67 4.87 2.75
CA ILE A 11 -30.68 3.77 2.79
C ILE A 11 -29.26 4.22 2.36
N ILE A 12 -29.13 5.39 1.73
CA ILE A 12 -27.82 6.00 1.39
C ILE A 12 -27.27 6.84 2.57
N LEU A 13 -28.10 7.15 3.58
CA LEU A 13 -27.74 8.01 4.71
C LEU A 13 -27.45 7.26 6.03
N THR A 14 -27.31 5.93 6.00
CA THR A 14 -26.85 5.13 7.16
C THR A 14 -25.69 4.20 6.79
N LEU A 15 -24.80 4.67 5.91
CA LEU A 15 -23.43 4.13 5.78
C LEU A 15 -22.35 5.24 5.79
N PHE A 16 -22.74 6.48 6.07
CA PHE A 16 -21.86 7.67 6.08
C PHE A 16 -21.81 8.35 7.46
N ALA A 17 -21.96 7.57 8.54
CA ALA A 17 -21.86 8.08 9.90
C ALA A 17 -20.97 7.18 10.80
N PHE A 18 -19.89 6.66 10.22
CA PHE A 18 -18.64 6.48 10.96
C PHE A 18 -17.54 7.16 10.15
N GLY A 19 -17.69 8.48 9.98
CA GLY A 19 -16.56 9.34 9.67
C GLY A 19 -15.60 9.25 10.84
N ALA A 20 -14.65 8.31 10.75
CA ALA A 20 -13.48 8.32 11.61
C ALA A 20 -12.81 9.68 11.41
N ALA A 21 -12.94 10.57 12.40
CA ALA A 21 -12.14 11.77 12.50
C ALA A 21 -10.67 11.35 12.29
N ALA A 22 -10.07 11.85 11.22
CA ALA A 22 -8.71 11.51 10.83
C ALA A 22 -7.75 12.08 11.89
N VAL A 23 -7.19 11.21 12.73
CA VAL A 23 -6.35 11.65 13.87
C VAL A 23 -5.04 12.24 13.34
N ALA A 24 -4.90 13.57 13.39
CA ALA A 24 -3.69 14.33 13.05
C ALA A 24 -2.81 14.61 14.25
N ASP A 25 -1.49 14.80 14.04
CA ASP A 25 -0.72 15.48 15.07
C ASP A 25 -1.39 16.84 15.25
N THR A 26 -1.67 17.14 16.50
CA THR A 26 -2.42 18.33 16.86
C THR A 26 -1.53 19.22 17.67
N ILE A 27 -1.32 20.45 17.20
CA ILE A 27 -0.71 21.50 17.99
C ILE A 27 -1.82 22.42 18.46
N VAL A 28 -1.96 22.55 19.78
CA VAL A 28 -2.84 23.55 20.37
C VAL A 28 -1.98 24.74 20.72
N LEU A 29 -2.25 25.89 20.12
CA LEU A 29 -1.57 27.15 20.44
C LEU A 29 -2.14 27.75 21.73
N LYS A 30 -1.36 28.61 22.40
CA LYS A 30 -1.81 29.37 23.58
C LYS A 30 -3.02 30.26 23.27
N SER A 31 -3.16 30.69 22.02
CA SER A 31 -4.34 31.40 21.52
C SER A 31 -5.61 30.54 21.46
N GLY A 32 -5.51 29.23 21.69
CA GLY A 32 -6.61 28.28 21.55
C GLY A 32 -6.80 27.74 20.13
N ARG A 33 -6.08 28.28 19.14
CA ARG A 33 -6.11 27.76 17.77
C ARG A 33 -5.51 26.35 17.73
N VAL A 34 -6.21 25.45 17.05
CA VAL A 34 -5.77 24.06 16.83
C VAL A 34 -5.21 23.95 15.42
N ILE A 35 -4.00 23.41 15.32
CA ILE A 35 -3.32 23.11 14.05
C ILE A 35 -3.26 21.61 13.90
N GLU A 36 -3.78 21.10 12.78
CA GLU A 36 -3.74 19.69 12.43
C GLU A 36 -2.73 19.47 11.29
N GLY A 37 -1.73 18.63 11.50
CA GLY A 37 -0.67 18.40 10.50
C GLY A 37 0.34 17.34 10.94
N GLU A 38 1.41 17.08 10.20
CA GLU A 38 2.49 16.16 10.60
C GLU A 38 3.65 16.97 11.16
N ILE A 39 4.08 16.68 12.39
CA ILE A 39 5.23 17.34 12.97
C ILE A 39 6.48 16.75 12.32
N VAL A 40 7.06 17.49 11.38
CA VAL A 40 8.25 17.07 10.62
C VAL A 40 9.54 17.42 11.37
N GLU A 41 9.49 18.45 12.20
CA GLU A 41 10.62 18.87 13.03
C GLU A 41 10.10 19.44 14.34
N GLU A 42 10.76 19.08 15.43
CA GLU A 42 10.50 19.61 16.76
C GLU A 42 11.85 19.88 17.42
N THR A 43 12.14 21.16 17.63
CA THR A 43 13.31 21.64 18.39
C THR A 43 12.85 22.35 19.64
N ASP A 44 13.80 22.85 20.43
CA ASP A 44 13.51 23.68 21.60
C ASP A 44 12.93 25.05 21.22
N ALA A 45 13.19 25.53 20.00
CA ALA A 45 12.75 26.85 19.53
C ALA A 45 11.47 26.80 18.70
N LEU A 46 11.28 25.76 17.88
CA LEU A 46 10.18 25.71 16.93
C LEU A 46 9.62 24.30 16.73
N VAL A 47 8.43 24.27 16.15
CA VAL A 47 7.80 23.07 15.61
C VAL A 47 7.38 23.34 14.18
N ALA A 48 7.89 22.55 13.24
CA ALA A 48 7.46 22.57 11.85
C ALA A 48 6.37 21.53 11.63
N VAL A 49 5.26 21.95 11.04
CA VAL A 49 4.08 21.12 10.80
C VAL A 49 3.74 21.14 9.32
N GLU A 50 3.78 19.97 8.69
CA GLU A 50 3.27 19.78 7.33
C GLU A 50 1.74 19.68 7.35
N MET A 51 1.06 20.71 6.85
CA MET A 51 -0.40 20.78 6.70
C MET A 51 -0.78 20.53 5.24
N GLU A 52 -2.08 20.34 4.94
CA GLU A 52 -2.52 20.17 3.55
C GLU A 52 -2.22 21.39 2.65
N THR A 53 -2.16 22.56 3.27
CA THR A 53 -1.86 23.85 2.62
C THR A 53 -0.35 24.14 2.52
N GLY A 54 0.50 23.26 3.05
CA GLY A 54 1.96 23.41 3.09
C GLY A 54 2.53 23.39 4.50
N THR A 55 3.84 23.64 4.62
CA THR A 55 4.55 23.64 5.90
C THR A 55 4.32 24.93 6.68
N GLY A 56 3.88 24.80 7.93
CA GLY A 56 3.76 25.90 8.89
C GLY A 56 4.81 25.77 9.98
N PHE A 57 5.37 26.91 10.41
CA PHE A 57 6.35 26.96 11.49
C PHE A 57 5.71 27.66 12.68
N PHE A 58 5.85 27.06 13.86
CA PHE A 58 5.25 27.56 15.10
C PHE A 58 6.33 27.67 16.15
N SER A 59 6.44 28.83 16.82
CA SER A 59 7.35 28.99 17.96
C SER A 59 6.94 28.04 19.08
N LYS A 60 7.93 27.39 19.72
CA LYS A 60 7.66 26.51 20.87
C LYS A 60 6.97 27.26 22.01
N GLU A 61 7.27 28.54 22.17
CA GLU A 61 6.68 29.41 23.18
C GLU A 61 5.19 29.67 22.94
N ASP A 62 4.72 29.61 21.70
CA ASP A 62 3.30 29.82 21.36
C ASP A 62 2.45 28.56 21.48
N ILE A 63 3.09 27.41 21.73
CA ILE A 63 2.44 26.11 21.78
C ILE A 63 2.04 25.79 23.22
N LYS A 64 0.75 25.52 23.39
CA LYS A 64 0.17 25.05 24.66
C LYS A 64 0.36 23.55 24.84
N SER A 65 0.13 22.75 23.80
CA SER A 65 0.31 21.31 23.85
C SER A 65 0.52 20.73 22.46
N ILE A 66 1.32 19.67 22.40
CA ILE A 66 1.55 18.86 21.21
C ILE A 66 0.97 17.48 21.46
N ASN A 67 0.13 17.01 20.55
CA ASN A 67 -0.45 15.68 20.61
C ASN A 67 -0.11 14.96 19.31
N LYS A 68 0.97 14.17 19.31
CA LYS A 68 1.38 13.40 18.13
C LYS A 68 0.45 12.21 17.94
N THR A 69 -0.08 12.04 16.74
CA THR A 69 -0.71 10.80 16.34
C THR A 69 0.33 9.70 16.43
N ARG A 70 0.08 8.70 17.28
CA ARG A 70 0.89 7.51 17.33
C ARG A 70 0.91 6.87 15.93
N LEU A 71 2.08 6.77 15.31
CA LEU A 71 2.28 5.80 14.23
C LEU A 71 2.14 4.44 14.91
N ASP A 72 1.04 3.74 14.60
CA ASP A 72 0.89 2.38 15.05
C ASP A 72 1.88 1.51 14.26
N VAL A 73 2.55 0.58 14.95
CA VAL A 73 3.39 -0.41 14.27
C VAL A 73 2.48 -1.19 13.33
N ALA A 74 2.78 -1.15 12.02
CA ALA A 74 2.05 -1.94 11.06
C ALA A 74 2.59 -3.36 11.13
N ARG A 75 1.71 -4.32 11.45
CA ARG A 75 2.05 -5.73 11.42
C ARG A 75 1.58 -6.38 10.13
N GLY A 76 2.47 -7.18 9.57
CA GLY A 76 2.15 -8.18 8.55
C GLY A 76 1.67 -9.46 9.18
N LYS A 77 0.99 -10.27 8.37
CA LYS A 77 0.61 -11.65 8.70
C LYS A 77 0.77 -12.51 7.46
N ILE A 78 1.50 -13.60 7.58
CA ILE A 78 1.59 -14.63 6.54
C ILE A 78 0.23 -15.33 6.44
N VAL A 79 -0.34 -15.39 5.25
CA VAL A 79 -1.67 -15.99 5.00
C VAL A 79 -1.62 -17.19 4.06
N GLU A 80 -0.53 -17.37 3.33
CA GLU A 80 -0.30 -18.50 2.45
C GLU A 80 1.19 -18.83 2.46
N LEU A 81 1.50 -20.12 2.48
CA LEU A 81 2.86 -20.64 2.54
C LEU A 81 2.95 -21.92 1.71
N THR A 82 3.98 -22.03 0.90
CA THR A 82 4.36 -23.23 0.16
C THR A 82 5.88 -23.38 0.23
N GLY A 83 6.38 -24.59 0.41
CA GLY A 83 7.82 -24.87 0.43
C GLY A 83 8.53 -24.37 1.69
N ASP A 84 9.84 -24.14 1.56
CA ASP A 84 10.72 -23.70 2.63
C ASP A 84 10.80 -22.16 2.65
N VAL A 85 10.21 -21.59 3.69
CA VAL A 85 10.23 -20.16 3.96
C VAL A 85 10.60 -19.97 5.41
N GLU A 86 11.51 -19.06 5.67
CA GLU A 86 11.97 -18.76 7.02
C GLU A 86 11.91 -17.27 7.30
N VAL A 87 11.69 -16.94 8.57
CA VAL A 87 11.69 -15.59 9.10
C VAL A 87 12.82 -15.46 10.11
N LEU A 88 13.59 -14.38 10.01
CA LEU A 88 14.52 -13.95 11.03
C LEU A 88 13.93 -12.71 11.71
N PRO A 89 13.40 -12.86 12.94
CA PRO A 89 12.87 -11.72 13.68
C PRO A 89 13.96 -10.68 13.97
N LYS A 90 13.57 -9.40 13.99
CA LYS A 90 14.49 -8.30 14.31
C LYS A 90 15.22 -8.54 15.64
N GLY A 91 16.55 -8.48 15.60
CA GLY A 91 17.41 -8.63 16.78
C GLY A 91 17.73 -10.07 17.15
N GLU A 92 17.15 -11.05 16.45
CA GLU A 92 17.53 -12.45 16.57
C GLU A 92 18.66 -12.80 15.58
N THR A 93 19.31 -13.94 15.81
CA THR A 93 20.39 -14.48 14.96
C THR A 93 20.01 -15.80 14.28
N GLN A 94 18.89 -16.41 14.66
CA GLN A 94 18.45 -17.70 14.14
C GLN A 94 17.20 -17.55 13.27
N TRP A 95 17.27 -18.13 12.08
CA TRP A 95 16.11 -18.26 11.19
C TRP A 95 15.14 -19.28 11.77
N LYS A 96 13.84 -18.99 11.65
CA LYS A 96 12.75 -19.85 12.09
C LYS A 96 11.89 -20.19 10.88
N ALA A 97 11.45 -21.43 10.77
CA ALA A 97 10.46 -21.82 9.76
C ALA A 97 9.21 -20.93 9.89
N ALA A 98 8.75 -20.40 8.76
CA ALA A 98 7.56 -19.61 8.70
C ALA A 98 6.32 -20.50 8.84
N GLU A 99 5.25 -19.96 9.41
CA GLU A 99 3.97 -20.65 9.52
C GLU A 99 2.83 -19.75 9.05
N ALA A 100 1.77 -20.36 8.52
CA ALA A 100 0.56 -19.63 8.20
C ALA A 100 -0.01 -18.98 9.46
N GLY A 101 -0.18 -17.67 9.41
CA GLY A 101 -0.64 -16.84 10.50
C GLY A 101 0.46 -16.20 11.34
N MET A 102 1.73 -16.53 11.10
CA MET A 102 2.88 -15.87 11.70
C MET A 102 2.85 -14.37 11.41
N GLY A 103 3.11 -13.57 12.44
CA GLY A 103 3.22 -12.11 12.33
C GLY A 103 4.55 -11.70 11.72
N LEU A 104 4.56 -10.58 11.01
CA LEU A 104 5.76 -9.94 10.48
C LEU A 104 5.82 -8.51 11.00
N ASP A 105 6.91 -8.14 11.63
CA ASP A 105 7.14 -6.81 12.20
C ASP A 105 8.22 -6.04 11.41
N GLU A 106 8.30 -4.73 11.67
CA GLU A 106 9.37 -3.88 11.12
C GLU A 106 10.75 -4.41 11.54
N GLY A 107 11.62 -4.59 10.55
CA GLY A 107 12.99 -5.07 10.69
C GLY A 107 13.15 -6.60 10.62
N ASP A 108 12.06 -7.34 10.47
CA ASP A 108 12.14 -8.78 10.20
C ASP A 108 12.69 -9.04 8.79
N ARG A 109 13.37 -10.17 8.64
CA ARG A 109 13.79 -10.68 7.34
C ARG A 109 13.03 -11.94 6.99
N VAL A 110 12.71 -12.11 5.71
CA VAL A 110 12.03 -13.27 5.17
C VAL A 110 12.88 -13.83 4.04
N ARG A 111 13.14 -15.12 4.05
CA ARG A 111 13.78 -15.82 2.92
C ARG A 111 12.97 -17.00 2.46
N SER A 112 13.07 -17.31 1.19
CA SER A 112 12.39 -18.45 0.55
C SER A 112 13.39 -19.27 -0.26
N GLY A 113 13.28 -20.59 -0.16
CA GLY A 113 14.06 -21.53 -0.96
C GLY A 113 13.51 -21.70 -2.38
N PRO A 114 14.04 -22.70 -3.12
CA PRO A 114 13.47 -23.16 -4.39
C PRO A 114 12.02 -23.66 -4.20
N ASP A 115 11.18 -23.52 -5.23
CA ASP A 115 9.77 -23.99 -5.23
C ASP A 115 8.94 -23.50 -4.02
N SER A 116 9.36 -22.37 -3.44
CA SER A 116 8.82 -21.85 -2.19
C SER A 116 8.16 -20.50 -2.41
N LYS A 117 7.14 -20.21 -1.59
CA LYS A 117 6.33 -19.00 -1.73
C LYS A 117 5.69 -18.63 -0.41
N ALA A 118 5.66 -17.34 -0.10
CA ALA A 118 4.87 -16.80 1.00
C ALA A 118 4.01 -15.64 0.51
N VAL A 119 2.77 -15.55 0.99
CA VAL A 119 1.94 -14.37 0.80
C VAL A 119 1.65 -13.76 2.16
N ALA A 120 2.02 -12.50 2.34
CA ALA A 120 1.75 -11.74 3.55
C ALA A 120 0.78 -10.60 3.25
N ILE A 121 -0.15 -10.39 4.17
CA ILE A 121 -1.01 -9.20 4.19
C ILE A 121 -0.53 -8.28 5.31
N PHE A 122 -0.45 -6.99 5.03
CA PHE A 122 -0.06 -5.96 5.98
C PHE A 122 -1.24 -5.04 6.26
N ALA A 123 -1.14 -4.31 7.37
CA ALA A 123 -2.07 -3.25 7.67
C ALA A 123 -2.16 -2.26 6.46
N ASN A 124 -3.36 -1.71 6.20
CA ASN A 124 -3.73 -0.97 4.98
C ASN A 124 -3.90 -1.76 3.67
N GLN A 125 -4.13 -3.08 3.74
CA GLN A 125 -4.45 -3.92 2.57
C GLN A 125 -3.29 -4.07 1.57
N LEU A 126 -2.07 -3.78 1.99
CA LEU A 126 -0.86 -4.12 1.25
C LEU A 126 -0.70 -5.64 1.26
N ILE A 127 -0.55 -6.21 0.07
CA ILE A 127 -0.24 -7.63 -0.12
C ILE A 127 1.16 -7.71 -0.72
N ILE A 128 2.03 -8.51 -0.11
CA ILE A 128 3.34 -8.85 -0.66
C ILE A 128 3.39 -10.37 -0.79
N ALA A 129 3.63 -10.85 -2.00
CA ALA A 129 3.99 -12.24 -2.23
C ALA A 129 5.49 -12.34 -2.51
N VAL A 130 6.16 -13.10 -1.66
CA VAL A 130 7.59 -13.44 -1.76
C VAL A 130 7.69 -14.72 -2.56
N GLU A 131 8.32 -14.64 -3.73
CA GLU A 131 8.56 -15.78 -4.62
C GLU A 131 9.77 -16.60 -4.18
N GLN A 132 10.01 -17.72 -4.83
CA GLN A 132 11.16 -18.57 -4.59
C GLN A 132 12.51 -17.83 -4.69
N ASN A 133 13.51 -18.36 -4.00
CA ASN A 133 14.88 -17.85 -4.00
C ASN A 133 14.97 -16.36 -3.65
N SER A 134 14.11 -15.90 -2.73
CA SER A 134 14.06 -14.50 -2.34
C SER A 134 14.67 -14.26 -0.98
N ASN A 135 15.27 -13.07 -0.81
CA ASN A 135 15.72 -12.57 0.48
C ASN A 135 15.21 -11.13 0.65
N VAL A 136 14.40 -10.94 1.67
CA VAL A 136 13.57 -9.75 1.87
C VAL A 136 13.82 -9.20 3.26
N ASN A 137 14.01 -7.89 3.37
CA ASN A 137 14.09 -7.19 4.65
C ASN A 137 12.97 -6.14 4.74
N LEU A 138 12.15 -6.25 5.77
CA LEU A 138 11.03 -5.34 6.03
C LEU A 138 11.54 -4.09 6.76
N GLU A 139 12.38 -3.29 6.10
CA GLU A 139 13.11 -2.18 6.73
C GLU A 139 12.20 -1.19 7.48
N LYS A 140 11.04 -0.87 6.89
CA LYS A 140 10.07 0.03 7.51
C LYS A 140 8.66 -0.48 7.31
N LEU A 141 7.88 -0.55 8.39
CA LEU A 141 6.47 -0.94 8.37
C LEU A 141 5.69 -0.10 9.37
N GLN A 142 5.33 1.10 8.93
CA GLN A 142 4.64 2.07 9.76
C GLN A 142 3.31 2.45 9.12
N GLN A 143 2.31 2.65 9.96
CA GLN A 143 1.01 3.08 9.52
C GLN A 143 0.45 4.17 10.44
N SER A 144 -0.25 5.12 9.84
CA SER A 144 -1.21 5.96 10.54
C SER A 144 -2.50 6.01 9.75
N ARG A 145 -3.62 6.07 10.47
CA ARG A 145 -4.96 6.25 9.87
C ARG A 145 -5.05 7.53 9.01
N ARG A 146 -4.16 8.50 9.24
CA ARG A 146 -4.15 9.78 8.54
C ARG A 146 -3.05 9.91 7.49
N THR A 147 -1.79 9.60 7.83
CA THR A 147 -0.69 9.75 6.86
C THR A 147 -0.64 8.59 5.87
N GLY A 148 -1.30 7.46 6.20
CA GLY A 148 -1.37 6.28 5.35
C GLY A 148 -0.28 5.27 5.72
N ILE A 149 0.31 4.62 4.72
CA ILE A 149 1.45 3.73 4.93
C ILE A 149 2.76 4.48 4.75
N ASN A 150 3.75 4.15 5.58
CA ASN A 150 5.15 4.44 5.32
C ASN A 150 5.90 3.13 5.42
N ALA A 151 6.06 2.48 4.28
CA ALA A 151 6.66 1.16 4.20
C ALA A 151 7.81 1.13 3.19
N LYS A 152 8.88 0.45 3.58
CA LYS A 152 10.08 0.25 2.78
C LYS A 152 10.49 -1.20 2.91
N VAL A 153 10.61 -1.86 1.78
CA VAL A 153 10.95 -3.27 1.67
C VAL A 153 12.20 -3.38 0.83
N ASN A 154 13.22 -4.07 1.34
CA ASN A 154 14.43 -4.33 0.56
C ASN A 154 14.35 -5.75 0.02
N LEU A 155 14.69 -5.92 -1.26
CA LEU A 155 14.79 -7.20 -1.94
C LEU A 155 16.23 -7.35 -2.44
N ASP A 156 16.99 -8.22 -1.78
CA ASP A 156 18.40 -8.46 -2.10
C ASP A 156 18.55 -9.37 -3.33
N GLY A 157 17.63 -10.32 -3.48
CA GLY A 157 17.59 -11.32 -4.55
C GLY A 157 16.20 -11.95 -4.63
N GLY A 158 15.84 -12.49 -5.79
CA GLY A 158 14.54 -13.16 -6.00
C GLY A 158 13.46 -12.23 -6.54
N GLN A 159 12.20 -12.40 -6.12
CA GLN A 159 11.07 -11.65 -6.68
C GLN A 159 9.96 -11.37 -5.66
N LEU A 160 9.38 -10.17 -5.77
CA LEU A 160 8.21 -9.74 -5.02
C LEU A 160 7.07 -9.34 -5.94
N TRP A 161 5.89 -9.90 -5.71
CA TRP A 161 4.62 -9.37 -6.22
C TRP A 161 3.96 -8.50 -5.17
N ASN A 162 3.54 -7.30 -5.55
CA ASN A 162 3.03 -6.29 -4.63
C ASN A 162 1.66 -5.77 -5.10
N ASP A 163 0.67 -5.80 -4.21
CA ASP A 163 -0.63 -5.14 -4.39
C ASP A 163 -0.86 -4.17 -3.23
N VAL A 164 -0.46 -2.93 -3.44
CA VAL A 164 -0.35 -1.86 -2.42
C VAL A 164 -1.69 -1.20 -2.06
N GLY A 165 -2.72 -1.41 -2.87
CA GLY A 165 -3.95 -0.63 -2.81
C GLY A 165 -3.78 0.78 -3.36
N GLN A 166 -4.90 1.48 -3.54
CA GLN A 166 -4.86 2.89 -3.84
C GLN A 166 -4.43 3.64 -2.58
N LEU A 167 -3.27 4.29 -2.66
CA LEU A 167 -2.78 5.17 -1.61
C LEU A 167 -3.65 6.42 -1.56
N LYS A 168 -4.59 6.45 -0.59
CA LYS A 168 -5.57 7.54 -0.44
C LYS A 168 -4.96 8.85 0.07
N SER A 169 -3.84 8.75 0.79
CA SER A 169 -3.11 9.89 1.33
C SER A 169 -1.94 10.22 0.42
N LYS A 170 -1.75 11.50 0.09
CA LYS A 170 -0.55 11.99 -0.62
C LYS A 170 0.74 11.72 0.18
N ARG A 171 0.63 11.49 1.48
CA ARG A 171 1.73 11.18 2.41
C ARG A 171 2.08 9.71 2.47
N SER A 172 1.24 8.82 1.90
CA SER A 172 1.56 7.41 1.84
C SER A 172 2.80 7.20 0.95
N LYS A 173 3.74 6.42 1.47
CA LYS A 173 4.98 6.05 0.79
C LYS A 173 5.14 4.55 0.85
N PHE A 174 5.31 3.93 -0.31
CA PHE A 174 5.73 2.55 -0.43
C PHE A 174 6.92 2.49 -1.37
N TYR A 175 8.00 1.92 -0.86
CA TYR A 175 9.23 1.70 -1.61
C TYR A 175 9.60 0.24 -1.59
N VAL A 176 9.98 -0.29 -2.75
CA VAL A 176 10.81 -1.49 -2.85
C VAL A 176 12.18 -1.05 -3.32
N GLU A 177 13.20 -1.34 -2.52
CA GLU A 177 14.61 -1.08 -2.83
C GLU A 177 15.32 -2.40 -3.13
N THR A 178 16.12 -2.39 -4.18
CA THR A 178 17.05 -3.46 -4.54
C THR A 178 18.46 -2.86 -4.61
N PRO A 179 19.51 -3.71 -4.75
CA PRO A 179 20.86 -3.20 -4.96
C PRO A 179 20.96 -2.20 -6.13
N GLN A 180 20.14 -2.36 -7.18
CA GLN A 180 20.22 -1.51 -8.38
C GLN A 180 19.13 -0.45 -8.49
N ALA A 181 17.97 -0.63 -7.86
CA ALA A 181 16.84 0.26 -8.08
C ALA A 181 16.06 0.59 -6.81
N VAL A 182 15.50 1.81 -6.79
CA VAL A 182 14.50 2.21 -5.81
C VAL A 182 13.21 2.52 -6.56
N THR A 183 12.12 1.87 -6.13
CA THR A 183 10.78 2.09 -6.68
C THR A 183 9.97 3.00 -5.75
N GLY A 184 9.31 4.01 -6.29
CA GLY A 184 8.34 4.84 -5.58
C GLY A 184 6.93 4.58 -6.10
N VAL A 185 6.03 4.10 -5.25
CA VAL A 185 4.76 3.52 -5.73
C VAL A 185 3.58 4.44 -5.42
N ARG A 186 2.75 4.73 -6.42
CA ARG A 186 1.46 5.45 -6.27
C ARG A 186 0.24 4.61 -6.67
N GLY A 187 0.33 3.31 -6.37
CA GLY A 187 -0.69 2.29 -6.54
C GLY A 187 -0.74 1.70 -7.96
N THR A 188 -1.15 0.45 -8.19
CA THR A 188 -1.08 -0.74 -7.30
C THR A 188 -1.43 -2.02 -8.07
N VAL A 189 -0.48 -2.58 -8.81
CA VAL A 189 -0.09 -3.99 -8.80
C VAL A 189 1.20 -4.01 -9.61
N PHE A 190 2.30 -4.46 -9.02
CA PHE A 190 3.58 -4.51 -9.71
C PHE A 190 4.46 -5.61 -9.13
N THR A 191 5.48 -5.99 -9.91
CA THR A 191 6.51 -6.92 -9.48
C THR A 191 7.87 -6.26 -9.54
N VAL A 192 8.74 -6.66 -8.60
CA VAL A 192 10.16 -6.35 -8.61
C VAL A 192 10.91 -7.66 -8.54
N GLN A 193 11.81 -7.90 -9.48
CA GLN A 193 12.65 -9.09 -9.54
C GLN A 193 14.11 -8.66 -9.62
N VAL A 194 14.97 -9.33 -8.86
CA VAL A 194 16.42 -9.23 -8.96
C VAL A 194 16.93 -10.54 -9.56
N THR A 195 17.50 -10.47 -10.76
CA THR A 195 18.03 -11.64 -11.47
C THR A 195 19.40 -12.06 -10.91
N PRO A 196 19.88 -13.28 -11.19
CA PRO A 196 21.22 -13.72 -10.81
C PRO A 196 22.35 -12.82 -11.34
N GLU A 197 22.14 -12.13 -12.45
CA GLU A 197 23.06 -11.15 -13.04
C GLU A 197 23.01 -9.77 -12.34
N ALA A 198 22.32 -9.69 -11.21
CA ALA A 198 22.07 -8.48 -10.43
C ALA A 198 21.25 -7.40 -11.16
N THR A 199 20.53 -7.75 -12.24
CA THR A 199 19.61 -6.83 -12.92
C THR A 199 18.29 -6.76 -12.17
N THR A 200 17.78 -5.55 -11.92
CA THR A 200 16.45 -5.36 -11.36
C THR A 200 15.42 -5.15 -12.45
N LYS A 201 14.41 -6.02 -12.53
CA LYS A 201 13.26 -5.87 -13.42
C LYS A 201 12.05 -5.37 -12.64
N VAL A 202 11.38 -4.35 -13.15
CA VAL A 202 10.15 -3.79 -12.56
C VAL A 202 9.04 -3.82 -13.60
N ALA A 203 7.96 -4.53 -13.34
CA ALA A 203 6.81 -4.61 -14.26
C ALA A 203 5.51 -4.19 -13.55
N VAL A 204 4.72 -3.34 -14.19
CA VAL A 204 3.54 -2.69 -13.59
C VAL A 204 2.26 -3.16 -14.27
N VAL A 205 1.52 -4.03 -13.59
CA VAL A 205 0.25 -4.55 -14.08
C VAL A 205 -0.89 -3.56 -13.89
N LYS A 206 -0.82 -2.71 -12.87
CA LYS A 206 -1.87 -1.71 -12.60
C LYS A 206 -1.29 -0.45 -11.96
N GLY A 207 -1.69 0.70 -12.52
CA GLY A 207 -1.33 2.01 -12.01
C GLY A 207 0.08 2.44 -12.43
N THR A 208 0.91 2.92 -11.50
CA THR A 208 2.19 3.54 -11.87
C THR A 208 3.24 3.42 -10.78
N VAL A 209 4.48 3.17 -11.20
CA VAL A 209 5.66 3.09 -10.34
C VAL A 209 6.74 4.01 -10.89
N ASP A 210 7.29 4.87 -10.05
CA ASP A 210 8.48 5.66 -10.36
C ASP A 210 9.72 4.81 -10.06
N VAL A 211 10.69 4.74 -10.96
CA VAL A 211 11.89 3.89 -10.83
C VAL A 211 13.14 4.73 -11.05
N ARG A 212 14.13 4.58 -10.18
CA ARG A 212 15.45 5.19 -10.32
C ARG A 212 16.54 4.21 -9.91
N THR A 213 17.75 4.43 -10.38
CA THR A 213 18.93 3.67 -9.96
C THR A 213 19.33 4.03 -8.52
N THR A 214 19.69 3.02 -7.73
CA THR A 214 20.21 3.19 -6.37
C THR A 214 21.53 3.95 -6.42
N GLY A 215 21.74 4.89 -5.49
CA GLY A 215 22.96 5.72 -5.44
C GLY A 215 23.09 6.81 -6.53
N MET A 216 22.22 6.83 -7.54
CA MET A 216 22.26 7.86 -8.59
C MET A 216 21.29 9.01 -8.31
N MET A 217 21.77 10.25 -8.45
CA MET A 217 20.94 11.45 -8.42
C MET A 217 20.36 11.76 -9.80
N ILE A 218 19.47 10.90 -10.29
CA ILE A 218 18.74 11.06 -11.55
C ILE A 218 17.24 11.20 -11.29
N THR A 219 16.55 11.89 -12.20
CA THR A 219 15.09 11.94 -12.17
C THR A 219 14.52 10.54 -12.36
N PRO A 220 13.62 10.05 -11.49
CA PRO A 220 12.98 8.76 -11.68
C PRO A 220 12.22 8.71 -13.00
N ILE A 221 12.33 7.59 -13.70
CA ILE A 221 11.46 7.31 -14.84
C ILE A 221 10.10 6.81 -14.33
N LYS A 222 9.05 7.04 -15.11
CA LYS A 222 7.71 6.59 -14.79
C LYS A 222 7.39 5.32 -15.57
N VAL A 223 7.14 4.21 -14.86
CA VAL A 223 6.69 2.95 -15.43
C VAL A 223 5.18 2.87 -15.27
N ALA A 224 4.48 2.91 -16.40
CA ALA A 224 3.03 2.93 -16.45
C ALA A 224 2.44 1.51 -16.51
N GLU A 225 1.13 1.43 -16.38
CA GLU A 225 0.38 0.20 -16.52
C GLU A 225 0.69 -0.54 -17.85
N ASN A 226 0.82 -1.86 -17.77
CA ASN A 226 1.20 -2.76 -18.86
C ASN A 226 2.61 -2.52 -19.43
N THR A 227 3.48 -1.84 -18.69
CA THR A 227 4.90 -1.66 -19.05
C THR A 227 5.85 -2.21 -18.00
N MET A 228 7.10 -2.43 -18.41
CA MET A 228 8.21 -2.84 -17.56
C MET A 228 9.49 -2.07 -17.92
N THR A 229 10.41 -2.00 -16.96
CA THR A 229 11.76 -1.47 -17.15
C THR A 229 12.76 -2.42 -16.48
N GLU A 230 14.02 -2.31 -16.90
CA GLU A 230 15.15 -3.04 -16.31
C GLU A 230 16.21 -2.03 -15.87
N VAL A 231 16.86 -2.33 -14.75
CA VAL A 231 17.96 -1.54 -14.19
C VAL A 231 19.16 -2.45 -14.00
N THR A 232 20.11 -2.33 -14.93
CA THR A 232 21.40 -3.02 -14.90
C THR A 232 22.32 -2.35 -13.86
N PRO A 233 23.25 -3.09 -13.22
CA PRO A 233 24.18 -2.49 -12.27
C PRO A 233 24.93 -1.27 -12.82
N GLY A 234 24.82 -0.14 -12.11
CA GLY A 234 25.53 1.09 -12.47
C GLY A 234 24.98 1.84 -13.69
N GLU A 235 23.80 1.46 -14.21
CA GLU A 235 23.16 2.14 -15.34
C GLU A 235 21.86 2.81 -14.93
N ALA A 236 21.41 3.79 -15.72
CA ALA A 236 20.08 4.37 -15.57
C ALA A 236 19.00 3.35 -15.97
N PRO A 237 17.77 3.45 -15.46
CA PRO A 237 16.70 2.55 -15.88
C PRO A 237 16.45 2.63 -17.39
N ALA A 238 16.30 1.47 -18.04
CA ALA A 238 15.97 1.41 -19.45
C ALA A 238 14.60 2.04 -19.74
N ALA A 239 14.40 2.50 -20.97
CA ALA A 239 13.11 3.03 -21.39
C ALA A 239 12.00 1.97 -21.18
N PRO A 240 10.82 2.34 -20.63
CA PRO A 240 9.75 1.38 -20.42
C PRO A 240 9.30 0.71 -21.73
N GLN A 241 9.18 -0.62 -21.68
CA GLN A 241 8.70 -1.47 -22.76
C GLN A 241 7.45 -2.24 -22.31
N THR A 242 6.74 -2.88 -23.23
CA THR A 242 5.58 -3.72 -22.88
C THR A 242 6.00 -4.86 -21.95
N ILE A 243 5.14 -5.21 -20.98
CA ILE A 243 5.39 -6.36 -20.09
C ILE A 243 5.57 -7.63 -20.92
N SER A 244 6.57 -8.43 -20.56
CA SER A 244 6.83 -9.73 -21.18
C SER A 244 5.70 -10.74 -20.94
N GLU A 245 5.56 -11.70 -21.86
CA GLU A 245 4.57 -12.78 -21.72
C GLU A 245 4.78 -13.61 -20.46
N GLU A 246 6.04 -13.80 -20.04
CA GLU A 246 6.41 -14.50 -18.81
C GLU A 246 5.78 -13.84 -17.57
N PHE A 247 5.94 -12.52 -17.42
CA PHE A 247 5.34 -11.78 -16.31
C PHE A 247 3.81 -11.80 -16.35
N LEU A 248 3.22 -11.73 -17.55
CA LEU A 248 1.76 -11.84 -17.69
C LEU A 248 1.25 -13.23 -17.30
N ALA A 249 1.97 -14.30 -17.68
CA ALA A 249 1.64 -15.66 -17.31
C ALA A 249 1.71 -15.85 -15.78
N GLN A 250 2.75 -15.34 -15.14
CA GLN A 250 2.88 -15.36 -13.68
C GLN A 250 1.78 -14.53 -13.00
N TRP A 251 1.47 -13.32 -13.50
CA TRP A 251 0.37 -12.51 -12.98
C TRP A 251 -0.98 -13.22 -13.02
N ASN A 252 -1.26 -13.97 -14.09
CA ASN A 252 -2.51 -14.72 -14.21
C ASN A 252 -2.69 -15.74 -13.08
N GLN A 253 -1.61 -16.28 -12.52
CA GLN A 253 -1.66 -17.14 -11.33
C GLN A 253 -2.06 -16.36 -10.06
N TYR A 254 -1.64 -15.09 -9.96
CA TYR A 254 -1.92 -14.23 -8.81
C TYR A 254 -3.25 -13.49 -8.85
N LYS A 255 -3.70 -13.10 -10.04
CA LYS A 255 -4.84 -12.19 -10.23
C LYS A 255 -6.08 -12.63 -9.46
N GLY A 256 -6.39 -13.93 -9.50
CA GLY A 256 -7.51 -14.51 -8.75
C GLY A 256 -7.30 -14.44 -7.24
N ARG A 257 -6.11 -14.83 -6.77
CA ARG A 257 -5.76 -14.86 -5.34
C ARG A 257 -5.72 -13.46 -4.73
N PHE A 258 -5.03 -12.51 -5.36
CA PHE A 258 -4.92 -11.13 -4.86
C PHE A 258 -6.30 -10.47 -4.79
N ARG A 259 -7.16 -10.72 -5.79
CA ARG A 259 -8.55 -10.28 -5.75
C ARG A 259 -9.31 -10.86 -4.55
N MET A 260 -9.18 -12.17 -4.28
CA MET A 260 -9.84 -12.80 -3.14
C MET A 260 -9.35 -12.25 -1.80
N LEU A 261 -8.03 -12.11 -1.62
CA LEU A 261 -7.46 -11.52 -0.41
C LEU A 261 -7.96 -10.09 -0.18
N ARG A 262 -8.00 -9.27 -1.24
CA ARG A 262 -8.53 -7.92 -1.17
C ARG A 262 -10.02 -7.88 -0.79
N VAL A 263 -10.85 -8.74 -1.37
CA VAL A 263 -12.27 -8.85 -1.00
C VAL A 263 -12.43 -9.33 0.44
N GLY A 264 -11.68 -10.36 0.86
CA GLY A 264 -11.73 -10.86 2.24
C GLY A 264 -11.36 -9.80 3.28
N MET A 265 -10.33 -8.99 3.00
CA MET A 265 -9.95 -7.86 3.88
C MET A 265 -11.04 -6.78 3.98
N LEU A 266 -11.71 -6.45 2.87
CA LEU A 266 -12.86 -5.55 2.88
C LEU A 266 -14.02 -6.11 3.71
N GLY A 267 -14.23 -7.43 3.63
CA GLY A 267 -15.24 -8.15 4.41
C GLY A 267 -14.99 -8.09 5.90
N GLY A 268 -13.78 -8.44 6.32
CA GLY A 268 -13.36 -8.37 7.72
C GLY A 268 -13.50 -6.97 8.31
N PHE A 269 -13.18 -5.93 7.53
CA PHE A 269 -13.39 -4.54 7.95
C PHE A 269 -14.87 -4.20 8.22
N LEU A 270 -15.79 -4.83 7.48
CA LEU A 270 -17.23 -4.64 7.63
C LEU A 270 -17.90 -5.67 8.56
N GLY A 271 -17.12 -6.56 9.20
CA GLY A 271 -17.65 -7.66 10.00
C GLY A 271 -18.41 -8.71 9.18
N LEU A 272 -18.16 -8.78 7.86
CA LEU A 272 -18.82 -9.69 6.94
C LEU A 272 -17.97 -10.94 6.71
N SER A 273 -18.63 -12.09 6.54
CA SER A 273 -17.96 -13.28 6.03
C SER A 273 -17.48 -13.08 4.58
N PRO A 274 -16.49 -13.85 4.08
CA PRO A 274 -16.05 -13.76 2.69
C PRO A 274 -17.19 -13.92 1.67
N THR A 275 -18.13 -14.83 1.95
CA THR A 275 -19.31 -15.05 1.09
C THR A 275 -20.26 -13.86 1.13
N GLN A 276 -20.58 -13.33 2.32
CA GLN A 276 -21.40 -12.12 2.47
C GLN A 276 -20.77 -10.93 1.75
N THR A 277 -19.45 -10.78 1.84
CA THR A 277 -18.72 -9.70 1.18
C THR A 277 -18.82 -9.77 -0.33
N LEU A 278 -18.70 -10.98 -0.89
CA LEU A 278 -18.84 -11.21 -2.32
C LEU A 278 -20.27 -10.86 -2.81
N TYR A 279 -21.30 -11.26 -2.06
CA TYR A 279 -22.69 -10.90 -2.36
C TYR A 279 -22.94 -9.40 -2.30
N VAL A 280 -22.43 -8.72 -1.26
CA VAL A 280 -22.57 -7.26 -1.13
C VAL A 280 -21.86 -6.54 -2.29
N ALA A 281 -20.63 -6.97 -2.64
CA ALA A 281 -19.89 -6.39 -3.76
C ALA A 281 -20.62 -6.59 -5.10
N ALA A 282 -21.16 -7.78 -5.35
CA ALA A 282 -21.95 -8.07 -6.53
C ALA A 282 -23.25 -7.24 -6.59
N GLY A 283 -23.97 -7.12 -5.47
CA GLY A 283 -25.19 -6.32 -5.36
C GLY A 283 -24.95 -4.84 -5.64
N ILE A 284 -23.86 -4.26 -5.11
CA ILE A 284 -23.46 -2.87 -5.37
C ILE A 284 -23.13 -2.68 -6.86
N ALA A 285 -22.42 -3.61 -7.48
CA ALA A 285 -22.09 -3.52 -8.91
C ALA A 285 -23.34 -3.52 -9.80
N VAL A 286 -24.32 -4.39 -9.51
CA VAL A 286 -25.61 -4.41 -10.22
C VAL A 286 -26.36 -3.10 -10.02
N LEU A 287 -26.40 -2.57 -8.80
CA LEU A 287 -27.06 -1.30 -8.51
C LEU A 287 -26.44 -0.12 -9.29
N ILE A 288 -25.10 -0.05 -9.36
CA ILE A 288 -24.38 0.98 -10.13
C ILE A 288 -24.73 0.88 -11.62
N ILE A 289 -24.78 -0.34 -12.19
CA ILE A 289 -25.15 -0.56 -13.59
C ILE A 289 -26.59 -0.09 -13.85
N VAL A 290 -27.53 -0.42 -12.96
CA VAL A 290 -28.92 0.02 -13.06
C VAL A 290 -29.03 1.54 -13.00
N ILE A 291 -28.33 2.18 -12.06
CA ILE A 291 -28.31 3.65 -11.95
C ILE A 291 -27.73 4.29 -13.22
N ALA A 292 -26.61 3.78 -13.73
CA ALA A 292 -25.99 4.27 -14.95
C ALA A 292 -26.93 4.13 -16.17
N ALA A 293 -27.61 2.99 -16.32
CA ALA A 293 -28.60 2.77 -17.36
C ALA A 293 -29.77 3.78 -17.27
N VAL A 294 -30.30 4.00 -16.06
CA VAL A 294 -31.37 4.98 -15.82
C VAL A 294 -30.93 6.40 -16.17
N LEU A 295 -29.69 6.79 -15.82
CA LEU A 295 -29.14 8.11 -16.16
C LEU A 295 -28.94 8.30 -17.67
N VAL A 296 -28.51 7.27 -18.39
CA VAL A 296 -28.37 7.30 -19.85
C VAL A 296 -29.74 7.44 -20.53
N ILE A 297 -30.75 6.69 -20.08
CA ILE A 297 -32.11 6.78 -20.61
C ILE A 297 -32.67 8.19 -20.38
N ARG A 298 -32.50 8.75 -19.18
CA ARG A 298 -32.96 10.12 -18.87
C ARG A 298 -32.26 11.20 -19.70
N ARG A 299 -30.96 11.07 -19.98
CA ARG A 299 -30.22 12.00 -20.84
C ARG A 299 -30.62 11.93 -22.32
N ARG A 300 -31.16 10.81 -22.79
CA ARG A 300 -31.67 10.67 -24.17
C ARG A 300 -33.12 11.15 -24.32
N ALA A 301 -33.84 11.27 -23.22
CA ALA A 301 -35.23 11.71 -23.19
C ALA A 301 -35.39 13.23 -22.92
N ALA A 302 -34.29 13.94 -22.66
CA ALA A 302 -34.20 15.38 -22.51
C ALA A 302 -33.48 15.98 -23.73
#